data_AF-A0A377M0M1-F1
#
_entry.id   AF-A0A377M0M1-F1
#
_cell.length_a   1.000
_cell.length_b   1.000
_cell.length_c   1.000
_cell.angle_alpha   90.00
_cell.angle_beta   90.00
_cell.angle_gamma   90.00
#
_symmetry.space_group_name_H-M   'P 1'
#
loop_
_entity.id
_entity.type
_entity.pdbx_description
1 polymer ?
#
loop_
_entity_poly.entity_id
_entity_poly.type
_entity_poly.pdbx_seq_one_letter_code
_entity_poly.pdbx_strand_id
1 'polypeptide(L)' 'MGYRTDNFGRGQALENDKTTTGARCIASITDSTEFGRRILRVGDKTTPCPKMWQEGRDCIR' A
#
# COMPACT_ATOMS: atom_id res chain seq x y z
N MET A 1 12.20 -11.00 12.48
CA MET A 1 11.49 -10.08 11.57
C MET A 1 11.56 -10.67 10.17
N GLY A 2 10.43 -11.11 9.62
CA GLY A 2 10.40 -11.63 8.25
C GLY A 2 10.71 -10.51 7.26
N TYR A 3 11.71 -10.72 6.41
CA TYR A 3 11.96 -9.83 5.28
C TYR A 3 10.80 -9.95 4.31
N ARG A 4 10.25 -8.82 3.85
CA ARG A 4 9.27 -8.79 2.77
C ARG A 4 9.92 -9.25 1.48
N THR A 5 9.12 -9.78 0.54
CA THR A 5 9.63 -10.06 -0.80
C THR A 5 10.23 -8.79 -1.38
N ASP A 6 11.46 -8.90 -1.90
CA ASP A 6 12.10 -7.80 -2.59
C ASP A 6 11.45 -7.59 -3.95
N ASN A 7 11.08 -6.34 -4.23
CA ASN A 7 10.53 -5.88 -5.47
C ASN A 7 11.40 -4.70 -5.96
N PHE A 8 12.44 -5.02 -6.72
CA PHE A 8 13.41 -4.06 -7.27
C PHE A 8 14.12 -3.23 -6.18
N GLY A 9 14.61 -3.88 -5.13
CA GLY A 9 15.32 -3.21 -4.03
C GLY A 9 14.40 -2.53 -3.01
N ARG A 10 13.09 -2.75 -3.11
CA ARG A 10 12.07 -2.25 -2.17
C ARG A 10 11.23 -3.41 -1.68
N GLY A 11 10.83 -3.39 -0.41
CA GLY A 11 9.91 -4.42 0.11
C GLY A 11 8.54 -4.32 -0.56
N GLN A 12 7.93 -5.48 -0.84
CA GLN A 12 6.59 -5.58 -1.41
C GLN A 12 5.57 -4.74 -0.62
N ALA A 13 4.75 -3.99 -1.35
CA ALA A 13 3.70 -3.18 -0.76
C ALA A 13 2.55 -4.07 -0.30
N LEU A 14 2.04 -3.82 0.91
CA LEU A 14 0.98 -4.60 1.55
C LEU A 14 -0.15 -3.70 2.04
N GLU A 15 -1.36 -4.26 2.10
CA GLU A 15 -2.54 -3.57 2.61
C GLU A 15 -2.27 -2.99 4.01
N ASN A 16 -2.71 -1.74 4.26
CA ASN A 16 -2.44 -0.92 5.43
C ASN A 16 -1.02 -0.36 5.54
N ASP A 17 -0.16 -0.52 4.53
CA ASP A 17 1.08 0.23 4.48
C ASP A 17 0.82 1.72 4.45
N LYS A 18 1.62 2.46 5.23
CA LYS A 18 1.53 3.91 5.33
C LYS A 18 2.35 4.53 4.19
N THR A 19 1.70 5.38 3.42
CA THR A 19 2.33 6.22 2.40
C THR A 19 3.09 7.38 3.04
N THR A 20 3.95 8.06 2.28
CA THR A 20 4.72 9.24 2.75
C THR A 20 3.83 10.40 3.25
N THR A 21 2.59 10.47 2.75
CA THR A 21 1.61 11.47 3.14
C THR A 21 0.80 11.09 4.40
N GLY A 22 0.94 9.84 4.88
CA GLY A 22 0.23 9.32 6.04
C GLY A 22 -1.06 8.58 5.72
N ALA A 23 -1.49 8.54 4.45
CA ALA A 23 -2.60 7.69 4.00
C ALA A 23 -2.23 6.21 4.10
N ARG A 24 -3.23 5.33 4.19
CA ARG A 24 -3.05 3.88 4.20
C ARG A 24 -3.48 3.26 2.87
N CYS A 25 -2.69 2.32 2.38
CA CYS A 25 -2.99 1.57 1.18
C CYS A 25 -4.13 0.56 1.39
N ILE A 26 -5.02 0.44 0.41
CA ILE A 26 -6.18 -0.45 0.41
C ILE A 26 -6.07 -1.38 -0.80
N ALA A 27 -5.70 -2.64 -0.55
CA ALA A 27 -5.64 -3.65 -1.59
C ALA A 27 -7.05 -3.99 -2.08
N SER A 28 -7.26 -3.99 -3.41
CA SER A 28 -8.52 -4.44 -4.01
C SER A 28 -8.61 -5.96 -4.11
N ILE A 29 -7.45 -6.63 -4.23
CA ILE A 29 -7.37 -8.08 -4.35
C ILE A 29 -7.66 -8.77 -3.02
N THR A 30 -8.23 -9.99 -3.07
CA THR A 30 -8.63 -10.76 -1.87
C THR A 30 -7.97 -12.13 -1.77
N ASP A 31 -7.43 -12.63 -2.89
CA ASP A 31 -6.93 -14.00 -3.07
C ASP A 31 -5.41 -14.14 -2.94
N SER A 32 -4.67 -13.04 -2.82
CA SER A 32 -3.20 -13.02 -2.75
C SER A 32 -2.70 -12.29 -1.51
N THR A 33 -1.89 -12.96 -0.68
CA THR A 33 -1.36 -12.40 0.56
C THR A 33 0.12 -12.69 0.76
N GLU A 34 0.80 -11.81 1.50
CA GLU A 34 2.14 -12.02 2.05
C GLU A 34 2.07 -11.74 3.56
N PHE A 35 2.55 -12.68 4.38
CA PHE A 35 2.46 -12.58 5.84
C PHE A 35 1.03 -12.29 6.36
N GLY A 36 0.01 -12.85 5.69
CA GLY A 36 -1.39 -12.64 6.05
C GLY A 36 -1.96 -11.26 5.70
N ARG A 37 -1.21 -10.43 4.97
CA ARG A 37 -1.67 -9.12 4.47
C ARG A 37 -1.81 -9.17 2.95
N ARG A 38 -2.86 -8.55 2.44
CA ARG A 38 -3.16 -8.56 0.99
C ARG A 38 -2.10 -7.76 0.25
N ILE A 39 -1.63 -8.29 -0.88
CA ILE A 39 -0.60 -7.61 -1.69
C ILE A 39 -1.20 -6.38 -2.37
N LEU A 40 -0.40 -5.33 -2.51
CA LEU A 40 -0.79 -4.17 -3.30
C LEU A 40 -0.39 -4.31 -4.77
N ARG A 41 -1.19 -3.72 -5.65
CA ARG A 41 -0.94 -3.57 -7.09
C ARG A 41 -1.12 -2.11 -7.52
N VAL A 42 -0.56 -1.75 -8.67
CA VAL A 42 -0.77 -0.43 -9.27
C VAL A 42 -2.26 -0.24 -9.54
N GLY A 43 -2.82 0.89 -9.10
CA GLY A 43 -4.25 1.20 -9.17
C GLY A 43 -5.04 0.93 -7.89
N ASP A 44 -4.43 0.29 -6.88
CA ASP A 44 -5.03 0.18 -5.56
C ASP A 44 -5.22 1.55 -4.91
N LYS A 45 -6.36 1.70 -4.24
CA LYS A 45 -6.75 2.96 -3.61
C LYS A 45 -6.00 3.16 -2.30
N THR A 46 -6.00 4.40 -1.81
CA THR A 46 -5.59 4.72 -0.45
C THR A 46 -6.75 5.32 0.32
N THR A 47 -6.69 5.28 1.66
CA THR A 47 -7.55 6.15 2.48
C THR A 47 -7.31 7.62 2.11
N PRO A 48 -8.24 8.52 2.45
CA PRO A 48 -7.99 9.96 2.36
C PRO A 48 -6.68 10.33 3.07
N CYS A 49 -5.97 11.29 2.48
CA CYS A 49 -4.70 11.74 3.02
C CYS A 49 -4.93 12.61 4.26
N PRO A 50 -4.36 12.29 5.44
CA PRO A 50 -4.54 13.11 6.62
C PRO A 50 -3.84 14.47 6.51
N LYS A 51 -2.82 14.59 5.65
CA LYS A 51 -2.06 15.83 5.42
C LYS A 51 -2.58 16.68 4.26
N MET A 52 -3.39 16.10 3.38
CA MET A 52 -3.89 16.78 2.19
C MET A 52 -5.40 16.61 2.16
N TRP A 53 -6.15 17.69 2.29
CA TRP A 53 -7.60 17.77 2.05
C TRP A 53 -7.96 17.55 0.57
N GLN A 54 -7.22 16.70 -0.13
CA GLN A 54 -7.44 16.36 -1.54
C GLN A 54 -7.57 14.85 -1.62
N GLU A 55 -8.79 14.42 -1.86
CA GLU A 55 -9.16 13.03 -2.01
C GLU A 55 -8.63 12.50 -3.34
N GLY A 56 -7.95 11.35 -3.29
CA GLY A 56 -7.85 10.44 -4.43
C GLY A 56 -7.01 10.94 -5.61
N ARG A 57 -5.69 10.81 -5.50
CA ARG A 57 -4.83 10.29 -6.57
C ARG A 57 -3.41 10.08 -6.05
N ASP A 58 -2.99 8.81 -6.07
CA ASP A 58 -1.62 8.31 -6.08
C ASP A 58 -0.64 8.90 -5.05
N CYS A 59 -0.74 8.43 -3.80
CA CYS A 59 0.32 8.59 -2.80
C CYS A 59 1.36 7.44 -2.82
N ILE A 60 1.35 6.60 -3.85
CA ILE A 60 2.34 5.54 -4.08
C ILE A 60 3.25 6.03 -5.21
N ARG A 61 4.44 6.51 -4.86
CA ARG A 61 5.50 6.85 -5.82
C ARG A 61 6.61 5.79 -5.77
#